data_AF-A0A0C9V0M1-F1
#
_entry.id   AF-A0A0C9V0M1-F1
#
_cell.length_a   1.000
_cell.length_b   1.000
_cell.length_c   1.000
_cell.angle_alpha   90.00
_cell.angle_beta   90.00
_cell.angle_gamma   90.00
#
_symmetry.space_group_name_H-M   'P 1'
#
loop_
_entity.id
_entity.type
_entity.pdbx_description
1 polymer ?
#
loop_
_entity_poly.entity_id
_entity_poly.type
_entity_poly.pdbx_seq_one_letter_code
_entity_poly.pdbx_strand_id
1 'polypeptide(L)'
;MVSDPNIATCPDYSAPEFEESRNIFASESCPQQDAVNILRRLWQSNNDRDRRLWQQHLDAEAVCTVDRLRQKDEEEAATAAQELLERQERDKFIPIPDRPPPTTLLIIPSPFATRCLIEAKHLGLWHFTNQGLEHAKNTTTHVNPDALLAEGPGPRPGQGPHTMEDLSIAVPRLIEAIQDYHWPEDCVKNYIEFFDGIFSHPYRSSPNPIEVQALIRYQAKQRINWHRAITIKRGAWNLGIISEPTLATLKEQAFFDHRTNFSLLPVI
;
A
#
# COMPACT_ATOMS: atom_id res chain seq x y z
N MET A 1 46.69 30.76 27.14
CA MET A 1 47.10 29.64 26.26
C MET A 1 47.58 28.54 27.17
N VAL A 2 46.83 27.44 27.30
CA VAL A 2 47.23 26.30 28.13
C VAL A 2 48.22 25.48 27.31
N SER A 3 49.46 25.41 27.77
CA SER A 3 50.50 24.59 27.15
C SER A 3 50.19 23.11 27.35
N ASP A 4 50.39 22.28 26.32
CA ASP A 4 50.16 20.84 26.38
C ASP A 4 51.09 20.18 27.42
N PRO A 5 50.54 19.58 28.50
CA PRO A 5 51.34 18.94 29.55
C PRO A 5 52.08 17.68 29.07
N ASN A 6 51.80 17.17 27.86
CA ASN A 6 52.58 16.10 27.25
C ASN A 6 53.93 16.58 26.69
N ILE A 7 54.06 17.87 26.38
CA ILE A 7 55.27 18.50 25.82
C ILE A 7 56.17 19.05 26.93
N ALA A 8 55.65 19.19 28.17
CA ALA A 8 56.41 19.70 29.29
C ALA A 8 57.55 18.74 29.70
N THR A 9 58.78 19.27 29.72
CA THR A 9 59.98 18.57 30.20
C THR A 9 60.29 18.96 31.63
N CYS A 10 60.77 17.99 32.44
CA CYS A 10 61.15 18.25 33.83
C CYS A 10 62.30 19.26 33.89
N PRO A 11 62.17 20.38 34.61
CA PRO A 11 63.25 21.32 34.81
C PRO A 11 64.44 20.64 35.50
N ASP A 12 65.66 21.05 35.14
CA ASP A 12 66.86 20.55 35.79
C ASP A 12 67.02 21.20 37.18
N TYR A 13 66.45 20.56 38.20
CA TYR A 13 66.55 21.01 39.59
C TYR A 13 67.96 20.92 40.18
N SER A 14 68.97 20.44 39.44
CA SER A 14 70.38 20.49 39.81
C SER A 14 71.08 21.79 39.39
N ALA A 15 70.45 22.62 38.53
CA ALA A 15 70.96 23.93 38.13
C ALA A 15 71.03 24.92 39.34
N PRO A 16 71.92 25.93 39.30
CA PRO A 16 72.05 26.93 40.38
C PRO A 16 70.79 27.78 40.58
N GLU A 17 69.96 27.90 39.56
CA GLU A 17 68.70 28.67 39.58
C GLU A 17 67.67 28.13 40.57
N PHE A 18 67.76 26.85 40.93
CA PHE A 18 66.84 26.20 41.88
C PHE A 18 67.44 26.02 43.27
N GLU A 19 68.58 26.64 43.56
CA GLU A 19 69.27 26.51 44.86
C GLU A 19 68.40 26.95 46.04
N GLU A 20 67.65 28.05 45.88
CA GLU A 20 66.72 28.55 46.89
C GLU A 20 65.58 27.55 47.15
N SER A 21 65.04 26.94 46.09
CA SER A 21 63.99 25.91 46.20
C SER A 21 64.52 24.61 46.83
N ARG A 22 65.77 24.23 46.56
CA ARG A 22 66.42 23.07 47.19
C ARG A 22 66.64 23.29 48.69
N ASN A 23 67.03 24.50 49.09
CA ASN A 23 67.34 24.83 50.48
C ASN A 23 66.10 24.77 51.40
N ILE A 24 64.89 24.97 50.85
CA ILE A 24 63.62 24.80 51.58
C ILE A 24 63.38 23.35 51.99
N PHE A 25 63.90 22.38 51.22
CA PHE A 25 63.75 20.94 51.48
C PHE A 25 64.99 20.29 52.10
N ALA A 26 66.12 21.01 52.18
CA ALA A 26 67.35 20.51 52.79
C ALA A 26 67.32 20.68 54.32
N SER A 27 67.67 19.63 55.05
CA SER A 27 67.79 19.63 56.52
C SER A 27 68.97 18.74 56.94
N GLU A 28 69.37 18.77 58.22
CA GLU A 28 70.49 17.92 58.72
C GLU A 28 70.29 16.42 58.45
N SER A 29 69.07 15.98 58.17
CA SER A 29 68.71 14.59 57.88
C SER A 29 68.48 14.28 56.40
N CYS A 30 68.53 15.28 55.51
CA CYS A 30 68.20 15.14 54.09
C CYS A 30 69.23 15.88 53.21
N PRO A 31 70.17 15.16 52.57
CA PRO A 31 71.18 15.78 51.72
C PRO A 31 70.55 16.48 50.51
N GLN A 32 71.27 17.45 49.96
CA GLN A 32 70.79 18.30 48.85
C GLN A 32 70.36 17.50 47.60
N GLN A 33 70.90 16.29 47.43
CA GLN A 33 70.50 15.34 46.40
C GLN A 33 69.08 14.78 46.61
N ASP A 34 68.67 14.59 47.86
CA ASP A 34 67.32 14.14 48.20
C ASP A 34 66.29 15.25 48.02
N ALA A 35 66.66 16.51 48.28
CA ALA A 35 65.83 17.68 47.95
C ALA A 35 65.55 17.80 46.44
N VAL A 36 66.55 17.53 45.58
CA VAL A 36 66.37 17.46 44.11
C VAL A 36 65.40 16.33 43.73
N ASN A 37 65.51 15.16 44.37
CA ASN A 37 64.64 14.02 44.10
C ASN A 37 63.19 14.31 44.55
N ILE A 38 62.99 15.01 45.66
CA ILE A 38 61.66 15.43 46.14
C ILE A 38 61.01 16.40 45.15
N LEU A 39 61.76 17.42 44.68
CA LEU A 39 61.26 18.39 43.69
C LEU A 39 60.91 17.71 42.35
N ARG A 40 61.75 16.77 41.89
CA ARG A 40 61.47 15.97 40.69
C ARG A 40 60.19 15.14 40.83
N ARG A 41 59.99 14.48 41.99
CA ARG A 41 58.78 13.68 42.27
C ARG A 41 57.54 14.56 42.35
N LEU A 42 57.64 15.74 42.96
CA LEU A 42 56.53 16.69 43.05
C LEU A 42 56.12 17.19 41.66
N TRP A 43 57.11 17.54 40.82
CA TRP A 43 56.87 17.94 39.43
C TRP A 43 56.22 16.80 38.63
N GLN A 44 56.74 15.57 38.73
CA GLN A 44 56.17 14.39 38.07
C GLN A 44 54.72 14.16 38.48
N SER A 45 54.41 14.21 39.79
CA SER A 45 53.05 14.04 40.30
C SER A 45 52.08 15.11 39.78
N ASN A 46 52.53 16.37 39.71
CA ASN A 46 51.71 17.46 39.15
C ASN A 46 51.53 17.29 37.63
N ASN A 47 52.59 16.97 36.90
CA ASN A 47 52.53 16.75 35.46
C ASN A 47 51.65 15.55 35.10
N ASP A 48 51.70 14.47 35.87
CA ASP A 48 50.82 13.30 35.71
C ASP A 48 49.35 13.64 36.01
N ARG A 49 49.09 14.51 36.99
CA ARG A 49 47.74 15.02 37.25
C ARG A 49 47.24 15.87 36.08
N ASP A 50 48.07 16.77 35.57
CA ASP A 50 47.69 17.68 34.49
C ASP A 50 47.48 16.92 33.17
N ARG A 51 48.29 15.89 32.90
CA ARG A 51 48.07 14.95 31.77
C ARG A 51 46.77 14.18 31.90
N ARG A 52 46.38 13.73 33.10
CA ARG A 52 45.07 13.07 33.32
C ARG A 52 43.90 14.00 33.07
N LEU A 53 43.98 15.25 33.55
CA LEU A 53 42.94 16.25 33.33
C LEU A 53 42.83 16.61 31.84
N TRP A 54 43.96 16.72 31.16
CA TRP A 54 44.01 16.94 29.71
C TRP A 54 43.37 15.79 28.93
N GLN A 55 43.68 14.55 29.29
CA GLN A 55 43.06 13.38 28.67
C GLN A 55 41.55 13.33 28.89
N GLN A 56 41.08 13.63 30.11
CA GLN A 56 39.65 13.73 30.40
C GLN A 56 38.95 14.79 29.56
N HIS A 57 39.60 15.92 29.31
CA HIS A 57 39.06 16.96 28.43
C HIS A 57 38.95 16.49 26.99
N LEU A 58 40.00 15.86 26.44
CA LEU A 58 39.97 15.30 25.08
C LEU A 58 38.89 14.22 24.92
N ASP A 59 38.76 13.33 25.90
CA ASP A 59 37.74 12.27 25.88
C ASP A 59 36.33 12.88 25.95
N ALA A 60 36.12 13.91 26.76
CA ALA A 60 34.84 14.61 26.86
C ALA A 60 34.49 15.34 25.55
N GLU A 61 35.46 15.99 24.90
CA GLU A 61 35.27 16.62 23.59
C GLU A 61 34.96 15.57 22.51
N ALA A 62 35.62 14.42 22.53
CA ALA A 62 35.36 13.32 21.61
C ALA A 62 33.93 12.78 21.76
N VAL A 63 33.43 12.58 22.99
CA VAL A 63 32.05 12.14 23.23
C VAL A 63 31.04 13.21 22.77
N CYS A 64 31.24 14.46 23.17
CA CYS A 64 30.38 15.58 22.76
C CYS A 64 30.30 15.75 21.23
N THR A 65 31.41 15.56 20.52
CA THR A 65 31.42 15.66 19.06
C THR A 65 30.67 14.52 18.40
N VAL A 66 30.84 13.28 18.88
CA VAL A 66 30.10 12.11 18.41
C VAL A 66 28.60 12.24 18.68
N ASP A 67 28.20 12.65 19.89
CA ASP A 67 26.79 12.83 20.22
C ASP A 67 26.14 13.95 19.39
N ARG A 68 26.86 15.04 19.13
CA ARG A 68 26.37 16.12 18.25
C ARG A 68 26.21 15.66 16.81
N LEU A 69 27.10 14.81 16.30
CA LEU A 69 26.96 14.23 14.96
C LEU A 69 25.74 13.29 14.93
N ARG A 70 25.60 12.41 15.93
CA ARG A 70 24.44 11.51 16.02
C ARG A 70 23.11 12.26 16.09
N GLN A 71 23.04 13.35 16.87
CA GLN A 71 21.85 14.20 16.93
C GLN A 71 21.51 14.83 15.58
N LYS A 72 22.50 15.29 14.82
CA LYS A 72 22.27 15.81 13.47
C LYS A 72 21.78 14.75 12.50
N ASP A 73 22.39 13.56 12.53
CA ASP A 73 21.97 12.44 11.68
C ASP A 73 20.53 12.00 12.01
N GLU A 74 20.17 11.96 13.30
CA GLU A 74 18.82 11.67 13.76
C GLU A 74 17.80 12.74 13.32
N GLU A 75 18.16 14.03 13.40
CA GLU A 75 17.31 15.14 12.96
C GLU A 75 17.14 15.17 11.43
N GLU A 76 18.20 14.93 10.68
CA GLU A 76 18.15 14.79 9.22
C GLU A 76 17.31 13.58 8.80
N ALA A 77 17.46 12.44 9.48
CA ALA A 77 16.66 11.24 9.23
C ALA A 77 15.17 11.47 9.57
N ALA A 78 14.88 12.17 10.67
CA ALA A 78 13.50 12.52 11.05
C ALA A 78 12.86 13.47 10.02
N THR A 79 13.60 14.48 9.56
CA THR A 79 13.14 15.43 8.54
C THR A 79 12.89 14.73 7.21
N ALA A 80 13.81 13.86 6.77
CA ALA A 80 13.65 13.07 5.55
C ALA A 80 12.47 12.09 5.64
N ALA A 81 12.24 11.47 6.80
CA ALA A 81 11.09 10.60 7.03
C ALA A 81 9.77 11.39 6.98
N GLN A 82 9.74 12.59 7.56
CA GLN A 82 8.59 13.48 7.50
C GLN A 82 8.32 13.96 6.07
N GLU A 83 9.35 14.37 5.32
CA GLU A 83 9.23 14.78 3.92
C GLU A 83 8.74 13.63 3.04
N LEU A 84 9.20 12.39 3.29
CA LEU A 84 8.71 11.21 2.59
C LEU A 84 7.24 10.94 2.89
N LEU A 85 6.81 11.09 4.14
CA LEU A 85 5.41 10.94 4.53
C LEU A 85 4.54 12.02 3.89
N GLU A 86 4.95 13.29 3.96
CA GLU A 86 4.25 14.41 3.32
C GLU A 86 4.18 14.22 1.81
N ARG A 87 5.25 13.73 1.17
CA ARG A 87 5.24 13.41 -0.26
C ARG A 87 4.26 12.29 -0.57
N GLN A 88 4.25 11.21 0.21
CA GLN A 88 3.26 10.16 0.08
C GLN A 88 1.84 10.68 0.26
N GLU A 89 1.61 11.61 1.18
CA GLU A 89 0.29 12.23 1.37
C GLU A 89 -0.12 13.13 0.21
N ARG A 90 0.83 13.88 -0.36
CA ARG A 90 0.59 14.68 -1.57
C ARG A 90 0.31 13.80 -2.78
N ASP A 91 1.03 12.69 -2.94
CA ASP A 91 0.87 11.75 -4.04
C ASP A 91 -0.45 10.95 -3.97
N LYS A 92 -1.13 10.90 -2.79
CA LYS A 92 -2.46 10.30 -2.67
C LYS A 92 -3.53 11.05 -3.47
N PHE A 93 -3.34 12.35 -3.73
CA PHE A 93 -4.35 13.19 -4.35
C PHE A 93 -3.91 13.64 -5.74
N ILE A 94 -4.64 13.21 -6.76
CA ILE A 94 -4.48 13.73 -8.12
C ILE A 94 -4.97 15.19 -8.11
N PRO A 95 -4.18 16.16 -8.64
CA PRO A 95 -4.63 17.55 -8.75
C PRO A 95 -6.00 17.63 -9.42
N ILE A 96 -6.95 18.30 -8.77
CA ILE A 96 -8.31 18.45 -9.30
C ILE A 96 -8.24 19.37 -10.52
N PRO A 97 -8.55 18.89 -11.73
CA PRO A 97 -8.60 19.76 -12.90
C PRO A 97 -9.75 20.76 -12.77
N ASP A 98 -9.54 21.99 -13.23
CA ASP A 98 -10.58 23.02 -13.28
C ASP A 98 -11.60 22.69 -14.39
N ARG A 99 -12.50 21.75 -14.08
CA ARG A 99 -13.58 21.28 -14.94
C ARG A 99 -14.91 21.38 -14.21
N PRO A 100 -16.01 21.70 -14.91
CA PRO A 100 -17.33 21.70 -14.29
C PRO A 100 -17.65 20.29 -13.74
N PRO A 101 -18.48 20.20 -12.67
CA PRO A 101 -18.91 18.91 -12.16
C PRO A 101 -19.59 18.09 -13.27
N PRO A 102 -19.46 16.75 -13.27
CA PRO A 102 -20.11 15.90 -14.26
C PRO A 102 -21.62 16.16 -14.32
N THR A 103 -22.16 16.34 -15.52
CA THR A 103 -23.61 16.52 -15.74
C THR A 103 -24.38 15.23 -15.49
N THR A 104 -23.70 14.09 -15.57
CA THR A 104 -24.26 12.76 -15.31
C THR A 104 -23.93 12.33 -13.88
N LEU A 105 -24.88 11.67 -13.22
CA LEU A 105 -24.67 11.11 -11.88
C LEU A 105 -23.50 10.13 -11.90
N LEU A 106 -22.50 10.38 -11.03
CA LEU A 106 -21.37 9.49 -10.85
C LEU A 106 -21.85 8.14 -10.29
N ILE A 107 -21.58 7.07 -11.03
CA ILE A 107 -21.86 5.71 -10.61
C ILE A 107 -20.63 5.21 -9.86
N ILE A 108 -20.73 5.11 -8.54
CA ILE A 108 -19.66 4.59 -7.68
C ILE A 108 -19.95 3.11 -7.41
N PRO A 109 -19.19 2.16 -7.98
CA PRO A 109 -19.34 0.74 -7.70
C PRO A 109 -19.04 0.41 -6.23
N SER A 110 -19.48 -0.75 -5.75
CA SER A 110 -19.09 -1.21 -4.41
C SER A 110 -17.58 -1.40 -4.28
N PRO A 111 -16.99 -1.31 -3.07
CA PRO A 111 -15.56 -1.57 -2.87
C PRO A 111 -15.10 -2.94 -3.41
N PHE A 112 -15.94 -3.96 -3.27
CA PHE A 112 -15.72 -5.28 -3.86
C PHE A 112 -15.65 -5.23 -5.40
N ALA A 113 -16.61 -4.55 -6.04
CA ALA A 113 -16.64 -4.38 -7.49
C ALA A 113 -15.41 -3.62 -7.99
N THR A 114 -15.02 -2.54 -7.30
CA THR A 114 -13.80 -1.78 -7.58
C THR A 114 -12.56 -2.65 -7.55
N ARG A 115 -12.40 -3.49 -6.52
CA ARG A 115 -11.28 -4.42 -6.43
C ARG A 115 -11.28 -5.43 -7.58
N CYS A 116 -12.45 -5.98 -7.94
CA CYS A 116 -12.55 -6.89 -9.07
C CYS A 116 -12.19 -6.20 -10.40
N LEU A 117 -12.56 -4.93 -10.58
CA LEU A 117 -12.18 -4.13 -11.76
C LEU A 117 -10.67 -3.91 -11.83
N ILE A 118 -10.03 -3.52 -10.72
CA ILE A 118 -8.56 -3.33 -10.66
C ILE A 118 -7.83 -4.65 -10.96
N GLU A 119 -8.30 -5.77 -10.40
CA GLU A 119 -7.68 -7.08 -10.58
C GLU A 119 -8.13 -7.80 -11.88
N ALA A 120 -8.92 -7.14 -12.74
CA ALA A 120 -9.53 -7.69 -13.96
C ALA A 120 -10.24 -9.06 -13.75
N LYS A 121 -10.84 -9.25 -12.56
CA LYS A 121 -11.56 -10.48 -12.18
C LYS A 121 -13.01 -10.46 -12.66
N HIS A 122 -13.60 -11.65 -12.79
CA HIS A 122 -15.01 -11.78 -13.13
C HIS A 122 -15.89 -11.05 -12.09
N LEU A 123 -16.73 -10.14 -12.59
CA LEU A 123 -17.67 -9.37 -11.79
C LEU A 123 -19.12 -9.60 -12.26
N GLY A 124 -20.00 -9.87 -11.30
CA GLY A 124 -21.43 -10.04 -11.56
C GLY A 124 -22.09 -8.72 -11.97
N LEU A 125 -23.02 -8.76 -12.94
CA LEU A 125 -23.72 -7.55 -13.40
C LEU A 125 -24.65 -6.94 -12.35
N TRP A 126 -25.03 -7.72 -11.33
CA TRP A 126 -25.88 -7.24 -10.24
C TRP A 126 -25.31 -5.99 -9.57
N HIS A 127 -23.98 -5.89 -9.41
CA HIS A 127 -23.32 -4.72 -8.82
C HIS A 127 -23.54 -3.42 -9.60
N PHE A 128 -23.94 -3.50 -10.87
CA PHE A 128 -24.22 -2.35 -11.73
C PHE A 128 -25.72 -2.12 -11.94
N THR A 129 -26.58 -2.95 -11.35
CA THR A 129 -28.03 -2.70 -11.32
C THR A 129 -28.37 -1.59 -10.32
N ASN A 130 -29.55 -1.00 -10.44
CA ASN A 130 -30.01 0.00 -9.46
C ASN A 130 -30.02 -0.56 -8.03
N GLN A 131 -30.47 -1.81 -7.85
CA GLN A 131 -30.50 -2.47 -6.55
C GLN A 131 -29.09 -2.69 -6.00
N GLY A 132 -28.14 -3.13 -6.84
CA GLY A 132 -26.76 -3.35 -6.42
C GLY A 132 -26.03 -2.07 -6.03
N LEU A 133 -26.29 -0.97 -6.75
CA LEU A 133 -25.72 0.34 -6.43
C LEU A 133 -26.31 0.93 -5.14
N GLU A 134 -27.63 0.83 -4.93
CA GLU A 134 -28.25 1.26 -3.67
C GLU A 134 -27.74 0.43 -2.49
N HIS A 135 -27.57 -0.88 -2.66
CA HIS A 135 -26.94 -1.72 -1.65
C HIS A 135 -25.51 -1.26 -1.34
N ALA A 136 -24.70 -0.98 -2.36
CA ALA A 136 -23.33 -0.50 -2.18
C ALA A 136 -23.25 0.82 -1.40
N LYS A 137 -24.16 1.77 -1.68
CA LYS A 137 -24.26 3.04 -0.95
C LYS A 137 -24.59 2.81 0.53
N ASN A 138 -25.55 1.94 0.82
CA ASN A 138 -25.97 1.65 2.19
C ASN A 138 -24.86 0.94 2.98
N THR A 139 -24.16 -0.01 2.37
CA THR A 139 -23.03 -0.70 3.01
C THR A 139 -21.86 0.26 3.31
N THR A 140 -21.54 1.15 2.38
CA THR A 140 -20.45 2.13 2.58
C THR A 140 -20.75 3.11 3.71
N THR A 141 -22.03 3.42 3.95
CA THR A 141 -22.47 4.39 4.97
C THR A 141 -22.50 3.77 6.39
N HIS A 142 -22.56 2.44 6.53
CA HIS A 142 -22.88 1.78 7.80
C HIS A 142 -21.80 0.84 8.38
N VAL A 143 -20.59 0.73 7.81
CA VAL A 143 -19.62 -0.29 8.23
C VAL A 143 -18.25 0.28 8.63
N ASN A 144 -17.76 -0.20 9.78
CA ASN A 144 -16.44 0.03 10.38
C ASN A 144 -15.32 -0.46 9.41
N PRO A 145 -14.27 0.33 9.14
CA PRO A 145 -13.23 0.00 8.15
C PRO A 145 -12.54 -1.37 8.33
N ASP A 146 -12.53 -1.95 9.54
CA ASP A 146 -11.94 -3.28 9.81
C ASP A 146 -12.86 -4.46 9.48
N ALA A 147 -14.16 -4.23 9.22
CA ALA A 147 -15.09 -5.29 8.83
C ALA A 147 -15.11 -5.55 7.30
N LEU A 148 -14.31 -4.79 6.52
CA LEU A 148 -14.22 -4.90 5.06
C LEU A 148 -13.72 -6.27 4.55
N LEU A 149 -13.21 -7.12 5.46
CA LEU A 149 -12.73 -8.47 5.16
C LEU A 149 -13.85 -9.52 5.21
N ALA A 150 -15.07 -9.16 5.62
CA ALA A 150 -16.19 -10.09 5.79
C ALA A 150 -17.36 -9.81 4.85
N GLU A 151 -17.14 -9.23 3.66
CA GLU A 151 -18.04 -9.51 2.54
C GLU A 151 -17.79 -10.95 2.08
N GLY A 152 -18.36 -11.90 2.84
CA GLY A 152 -18.77 -13.17 2.27
C GLY A 152 -19.62 -12.89 1.02
N PRO A 153 -19.70 -13.83 0.08
CA PRO A 153 -20.25 -13.56 -1.25
C PRO A 153 -21.62 -12.90 -1.09
N GLY A 154 -21.69 -11.63 -1.51
CA GLY A 154 -22.94 -11.02 -1.93
C GLY A 154 -23.70 -12.01 -2.81
N PRO A 155 -25.03 -11.91 -2.84
CA PRO A 155 -25.95 -13.03 -2.99
C PRO A 155 -25.45 -14.14 -3.92
N ARG A 156 -25.53 -15.37 -3.40
CA ARG A 156 -25.10 -16.67 -3.97
C ARG A 156 -25.01 -16.73 -5.51
N PRO A 157 -24.06 -17.50 -6.07
CA PRO A 157 -24.00 -17.77 -7.51
C PRO A 157 -25.38 -18.23 -8.02
N GLY A 158 -26.06 -17.35 -8.76
CA GLY A 158 -27.48 -17.50 -9.10
C GLY A 158 -28.28 -16.19 -9.19
N GLN A 159 -27.79 -15.08 -8.62
CA GLN A 159 -28.42 -13.75 -8.75
C GLN A 159 -27.68 -12.85 -9.75
N GLY A 160 -27.61 -13.29 -11.01
CA GLY A 160 -27.35 -12.36 -12.11
C GLY A 160 -28.55 -11.41 -12.29
N PRO A 161 -28.46 -10.40 -13.18
CA PRO A 161 -29.64 -9.63 -13.59
C PRO A 161 -30.74 -10.61 -13.98
N HIS A 162 -31.82 -10.62 -13.21
CA HIS A 162 -32.88 -11.62 -13.36
C HIS A 162 -33.71 -11.34 -14.62
N THR A 163 -33.66 -10.11 -15.12
CA THR A 163 -34.44 -9.62 -16.26
C THR A 163 -33.55 -9.05 -17.36
N MET A 164 -34.10 -8.98 -18.55
CA MET A 164 -33.42 -8.38 -19.71
C MET A 164 -33.30 -6.85 -19.54
N GLU A 165 -34.22 -6.24 -18.81
CA GLU A 165 -34.25 -4.84 -18.44
C GLU A 165 -33.09 -4.51 -17.49
N ASP A 166 -32.91 -5.31 -16.44
CA ASP A 166 -31.77 -5.16 -15.53
C ASP A 166 -30.44 -5.29 -16.28
N LEU A 167 -30.38 -6.23 -17.23
CA LEU A 167 -29.21 -6.41 -18.08
C LEU A 167 -28.94 -5.16 -18.92
N SER A 168 -29.98 -4.58 -19.53
CA SER A 168 -29.88 -3.38 -20.37
C SER A 168 -29.45 -2.13 -19.57
N ILE A 169 -29.74 -2.08 -18.27
CA ILE A 169 -29.27 -1.02 -17.36
C ILE A 169 -27.83 -1.27 -16.89
N ALA A 170 -27.51 -2.51 -16.52
CA ALA A 170 -26.23 -2.86 -15.91
C ALA A 170 -25.07 -2.85 -16.92
N VAL A 171 -25.31 -3.24 -18.17
CA VAL A 171 -24.26 -3.40 -19.18
C VAL A 171 -23.56 -2.09 -19.52
N PRO A 172 -24.25 -0.98 -19.88
CA PRO A 172 -23.56 0.28 -20.18
C PRO A 172 -22.66 0.75 -19.03
N ARG A 173 -23.13 0.58 -17.79
CA ARG A 173 -22.39 0.93 -16.57
C ARG A 173 -21.16 0.05 -16.35
N LEU A 174 -21.27 -1.24 -16.67
CA LEU A 174 -20.10 -2.13 -16.65
C LEU A 174 -19.08 -1.69 -17.70
N ILE A 175 -19.51 -1.37 -18.93
CA ILE A 175 -18.61 -0.95 -20.02
C ILE A 175 -17.87 0.35 -19.66
N GLU A 176 -18.59 1.35 -19.13
CA GLU A 176 -17.99 2.59 -18.64
C GLU A 176 -16.98 2.30 -17.52
N ALA A 177 -17.34 1.44 -16.55
CA ALA A 177 -16.44 1.07 -15.49
C ALA A 177 -15.17 0.36 -16.01
N ILE A 178 -15.25 -0.62 -16.91
CA ILE A 178 -14.03 -1.27 -17.42
C ILE A 178 -13.14 -0.31 -18.23
N GLN A 179 -13.72 0.73 -18.86
CA GLN A 179 -12.98 1.80 -19.52
C GLN A 179 -12.24 2.68 -18.51
N ASP A 180 -12.92 3.13 -17.47
CA ASP A 180 -12.33 3.97 -16.42
C ASP A 180 -11.19 3.27 -15.65
N TYR A 181 -11.30 1.95 -15.47
CA TYR A 181 -10.27 1.13 -14.82
C TYR A 181 -9.22 0.59 -15.80
N HIS A 182 -9.10 1.19 -17.00
CA HIS A 182 -8.01 0.97 -17.96
C HIS A 182 -7.81 -0.51 -18.35
N TRP A 183 -8.89 -1.27 -18.51
CA TRP A 183 -8.78 -2.60 -19.08
C TRP A 183 -8.20 -2.53 -20.50
N PRO A 184 -7.50 -3.57 -20.99
CA PRO A 184 -6.97 -3.56 -22.36
C PRO A 184 -8.07 -3.29 -23.38
N GLU A 185 -7.79 -2.44 -24.37
CA GLU A 185 -8.80 -2.00 -25.36
C GLU A 185 -9.46 -3.18 -26.08
N ASP A 186 -8.69 -4.23 -26.39
CA ASP A 186 -9.21 -5.47 -26.98
C ASP A 186 -10.21 -6.18 -26.06
N CYS A 187 -10.01 -6.13 -24.74
CA CYS A 187 -10.96 -6.70 -23.77
C CYS A 187 -12.26 -5.89 -23.75
N VAL A 188 -12.16 -4.55 -23.72
CA VAL A 188 -13.31 -3.65 -23.75
C VAL A 188 -14.11 -3.86 -25.04
N LYS A 189 -13.44 -3.91 -26.19
CA LYS A 189 -14.06 -4.16 -27.50
C LYS A 189 -14.78 -5.50 -27.55
N ASN A 190 -14.14 -6.58 -27.10
CA ASN A 190 -14.78 -7.90 -27.02
C ASN A 190 -16.06 -7.88 -26.16
N TYR A 191 -16.05 -7.13 -25.06
CA TYR A 191 -17.21 -6.97 -24.19
C TYR A 191 -18.35 -6.19 -24.87
N ILE A 192 -18.02 -5.12 -25.60
CA ILE A 192 -19.00 -4.34 -26.38
C ILE A 192 -19.64 -5.21 -27.45
N GLU A 193 -18.83 -5.88 -28.28
CA GLU A 193 -19.32 -6.76 -29.37
C GLU A 193 -20.18 -7.90 -28.82
N PHE A 194 -19.80 -8.46 -27.66
CA PHE A 194 -20.57 -9.50 -27.00
C PHE A 194 -21.96 -9.03 -26.60
N PHE A 195 -22.04 -7.92 -25.88
CA PHE A 195 -23.34 -7.43 -25.41
C PHE A 195 -24.19 -6.87 -26.55
N ASP A 196 -23.58 -6.29 -27.58
CA ASP A 196 -24.28 -5.91 -28.81
C ASP A 196 -24.91 -7.14 -29.49
N GLY A 197 -24.15 -8.23 -29.59
CA GLY A 197 -24.67 -9.52 -30.08
C GLY A 197 -25.83 -10.05 -29.24
N ILE A 198 -25.72 -9.98 -27.90
CA ILE A 198 -26.79 -10.41 -26.99
C ILE A 198 -28.04 -9.53 -27.17
N PHE A 199 -27.87 -8.22 -27.29
CA PHE A 199 -28.99 -7.29 -27.43
C PHE A 199 -29.65 -7.32 -28.81
N SER A 200 -28.92 -7.73 -29.83
CA SER A 200 -29.43 -7.90 -31.20
C SER A 200 -29.97 -9.31 -31.48
N HIS A 201 -29.81 -10.26 -30.55
CA HIS A 201 -30.19 -11.65 -30.78
C HIS A 201 -31.72 -11.84 -30.85
N PRO A 202 -32.25 -12.66 -31.77
CA PRO A 202 -33.70 -12.89 -31.92
C PRO A 202 -34.41 -13.35 -30.65
N TYR A 203 -33.73 -14.09 -29.78
CA TYR A 203 -34.28 -14.56 -28.50
C TYR A 203 -34.66 -13.42 -27.55
N ARG A 204 -34.07 -12.23 -27.70
CA ARG A 204 -34.45 -11.06 -26.88
C ARG A 204 -35.89 -10.62 -27.13
N SER A 205 -36.33 -10.66 -28.38
CA SER A 205 -37.68 -10.24 -28.81
C SER A 205 -38.64 -11.42 -28.97
N SER A 206 -38.23 -12.62 -28.57
CA SER A 206 -39.07 -13.81 -28.65
C SER A 206 -40.23 -13.74 -27.66
N PRO A 207 -41.45 -14.16 -28.05
CA PRO A 207 -42.57 -14.30 -27.12
C PRO A 207 -42.35 -15.46 -26.12
N ASN A 208 -41.36 -16.32 -26.34
CA ASN A 208 -41.07 -17.45 -25.46
C ASN A 208 -40.14 -17.02 -24.31
N PRO A 209 -40.59 -17.03 -23.04
CA PRO A 209 -39.77 -16.62 -21.91
C PRO A 209 -38.54 -17.51 -21.69
N ILE A 210 -38.59 -18.76 -22.16
CA ILE A 210 -37.47 -19.72 -22.04
C ILE A 210 -36.30 -19.28 -22.92
N GLU A 211 -36.57 -18.70 -24.09
CA GLU A 211 -35.54 -18.21 -25.01
C GLU A 211 -34.82 -16.98 -24.45
N VAL A 212 -35.58 -16.05 -23.87
CA VAL A 212 -35.02 -14.90 -23.14
C VAL A 212 -34.18 -15.38 -21.95
N GLN A 213 -34.68 -16.35 -21.18
CA GLN A 213 -33.96 -16.92 -20.04
C GLN A 213 -32.67 -17.64 -20.46
N ALA A 214 -32.70 -18.37 -21.57
CA ALA A 214 -31.53 -19.02 -22.14
C ALA A 214 -30.43 -18.01 -22.47
N LEU A 215 -30.81 -16.86 -23.04
CA LEU A 215 -29.90 -15.77 -23.38
C LEU A 215 -29.27 -15.13 -22.13
N ILE A 216 -30.06 -14.89 -21.09
CA ILE A 216 -29.56 -14.37 -19.79
C ILE A 216 -28.59 -15.36 -19.13
N ARG A 217 -28.89 -16.67 -19.19
CA ARG A 217 -28.00 -17.73 -18.67
C ARG A 217 -26.72 -17.84 -19.50
N TYR A 218 -26.84 -17.74 -20.82
CA TYR A 218 -25.72 -17.77 -21.76
C TYR A 218 -24.73 -16.66 -21.45
N GLN A 219 -25.20 -15.42 -21.28
CA GLN A 219 -24.28 -14.33 -20.99
C GLN A 219 -23.50 -14.53 -19.69
N ALA A 220 -24.17 -15.00 -18.63
CA ALA A 220 -23.53 -15.23 -17.34
C ALA A 220 -22.46 -16.32 -17.45
N LYS A 221 -22.80 -17.43 -18.10
CA LYS A 221 -21.91 -18.58 -18.25
C LYS A 221 -20.68 -18.24 -19.09
N GLN A 222 -20.86 -17.54 -20.21
CA GLN A 222 -19.75 -17.19 -21.08
C GLN A 222 -18.76 -16.24 -20.42
N ARG A 223 -19.23 -15.22 -19.69
CA ARG A 223 -18.32 -14.30 -18.98
C ARG A 223 -17.53 -15.00 -17.88
N ILE A 224 -18.16 -15.89 -17.10
CA ILE A 224 -17.47 -16.70 -16.09
C ILE A 224 -16.40 -17.57 -16.74
N ASN A 225 -16.76 -18.29 -17.80
CA ASN A 225 -15.83 -19.20 -18.48
C ASN A 225 -14.69 -18.45 -19.16
N TRP A 226 -14.96 -17.28 -19.73
CA TRP A 226 -13.97 -16.44 -20.39
C TRP A 226 -12.91 -15.93 -19.41
N HIS A 227 -13.33 -15.40 -18.25
CA HIS A 227 -12.39 -14.98 -17.19
C HIS A 227 -11.59 -16.15 -16.60
N ARG A 228 -12.14 -17.37 -16.59
CA ARG A 228 -11.39 -18.57 -16.21
C ARG A 228 -10.39 -19.01 -17.28
N ALA A 229 -10.69 -18.75 -18.55
CA ALA A 229 -9.86 -19.18 -19.68
C ALA A 229 -8.68 -18.22 -19.95
N ILE A 230 -8.84 -16.93 -19.66
CA ILE A 230 -7.78 -15.94 -19.92
C ILE A 230 -6.51 -16.18 -19.08
N THR A 231 -6.64 -16.85 -17.93
CA THR A 231 -5.52 -17.21 -17.06
C THR A 231 -4.80 -18.49 -17.52
N ILE A 232 -5.37 -19.24 -18.47
CA ILE A 232 -4.82 -20.49 -18.99
C ILE A 232 -3.94 -20.17 -20.20
N LYS A 233 -2.85 -20.92 -20.43
CA LYS A 233 -1.90 -20.71 -21.55
C LYS A 233 -2.53 -20.69 -22.95
N ARG A 234 -3.70 -21.33 -23.13
CA ARG A 234 -4.43 -21.34 -24.41
C ARG A 234 -5.13 -20.00 -24.69
N GLY A 235 -5.29 -19.16 -23.67
CA GLY A 235 -6.03 -17.91 -23.73
C GLY A 235 -7.54 -18.11 -23.79
N ALA A 236 -8.26 -17.00 -23.67
CA ALA A 236 -9.70 -16.94 -23.89
C ALA A 236 -10.05 -16.86 -25.39
N TRP A 237 -11.34 -16.96 -25.72
CA TRP A 237 -11.87 -16.78 -27.08
C TRP A 237 -12.43 -15.38 -27.30
N ASN A 238 -12.73 -15.02 -28.54
CA ASN A 238 -13.49 -13.81 -28.85
C ASN A 238 -14.90 -13.95 -28.27
N LEU A 239 -15.23 -13.09 -27.29
CA LEU A 239 -16.50 -13.14 -26.58
C LEU A 239 -17.67 -12.67 -27.46
N GLY A 240 -17.42 -11.80 -28.44
CA GLY A 240 -18.39 -11.27 -29.39
C GLY A 240 -19.11 -12.30 -30.25
N ILE A 241 -18.51 -13.51 -30.41
CA ILE A 241 -19.09 -14.57 -31.20
C ILE A 241 -20.05 -15.41 -30.34
N ILE A 242 -21.35 -15.33 -30.63
CA ILE A 242 -22.36 -16.15 -29.96
C ILE A 242 -22.30 -17.59 -30.47
N SER A 243 -22.11 -18.52 -29.55
CA SER A 243 -22.12 -19.96 -29.81
C SER A 243 -23.56 -20.48 -29.78
N GLU A 244 -24.19 -20.57 -30.95
CA GLU A 244 -25.53 -21.14 -31.13
C GLU A 244 -25.68 -22.55 -30.51
N PRO A 245 -24.71 -23.48 -30.65
CA PRO A 245 -24.83 -24.79 -30.02
C PRO A 245 -24.91 -24.71 -28.49
N THR A 246 -24.11 -23.83 -27.88
CA THR A 246 -24.13 -23.64 -26.42
C THR A 246 -25.42 -22.97 -25.96
N LEU A 247 -25.93 -22.01 -26.73
CA LEU A 247 -27.20 -21.36 -26.47
C LEU A 247 -28.38 -22.34 -26.57
N ALA A 248 -28.38 -23.22 -27.57
CA ALA A 248 -29.38 -24.27 -27.74
C ALA A 248 -29.41 -25.24 -26.54
N THR A 249 -28.25 -25.70 -26.06
CA THR A 249 -28.17 -26.52 -24.84
C THR A 249 -28.72 -25.79 -23.62
N LEU A 250 -28.43 -24.49 -23.46
CA LEU A 250 -28.95 -23.70 -22.35
C LEU A 250 -30.46 -23.47 -22.44
N LYS A 251 -31.00 -23.38 -23.66
CA LYS A 251 -32.45 -23.32 -23.89
C LYS A 251 -33.13 -24.63 -23.47
N GLU A 252 -32.57 -25.77 -23.85
CA GLU A 252 -33.08 -27.07 -23.40
C GLU A 252 -33.05 -27.20 -21.88
N GLN A 253 -31.96 -26.78 -21.23
CA GLN A 253 -31.87 -26.76 -19.77
C GLN A 253 -32.91 -25.84 -19.12
N ALA A 254 -33.09 -24.62 -19.66
CA ALA A 254 -34.11 -23.70 -19.18
C ALA A 254 -35.53 -24.27 -19.36
N PHE A 255 -35.78 -24.99 -20.45
CA PHE A 255 -37.04 -25.68 -20.68
C PHE A 255 -37.30 -26.78 -19.65
N PHE A 256 -36.31 -27.63 -19.37
CA PHE A 256 -36.44 -28.66 -18.34
C PHE A 256 -36.67 -28.07 -16.96
N ASP A 257 -35.91 -27.05 -16.56
CA ASP A 257 -36.09 -26.37 -15.28
C ASP A 257 -37.49 -25.78 -15.14
N HIS A 258 -38.00 -25.15 -16.20
CA HIS A 258 -39.36 -24.59 -16.21
C HIS A 258 -40.41 -25.68 -16.03
N ARG A 259 -40.27 -26.81 -16.72
CA ARG A 259 -41.19 -27.95 -16.62
C ARG A 259 -41.16 -28.61 -15.23
N THR A 260 -39.98 -28.79 -14.65
CA THR A 260 -39.83 -29.38 -13.31
C THR A 260 -40.43 -28.48 -12.24
N ASN A 261 -40.23 -27.17 -12.32
CA ASN A 261 -40.81 -26.21 -11.37
C ASN A 261 -42.35 -26.18 -11.44
N PHE A 262 -42.94 -26.33 -12.64
CA PHE A 262 -44.39 -26.44 -12.80
C PHE A 262 -44.96 -27.75 -12.26
N SER A 263 -44.20 -28.84 -12.28
CA SER A 263 -44.65 -30.15 -11.76
C SER A 263 -44.64 -30.26 -10.22
N LEU A 264 -44.03 -29.28 -9.52
CA LEU A 264 -43.91 -29.24 -8.07
C LEU A 264 -44.92 -28.29 -7.39
N LEU A 265 -45.77 -27.61 -8.17
CA LEU A 265 -46.86 -26.82 -7.60
C LEU A 265 -47.99 -27.78 -7.16
N PRO A 266 -48.40 -27.77 -5.87
CA PRO A 266 -49.52 -28.58 -5.44
C PRO A 266 -50.78 -28.12 -6.16
N VAL A 267 -51.51 -29.08 -6.75
CA VAL A 267 -52.87 -28.87 -7.23
C VAL A 267 -53.71 -28.47 -6.02
N ILE A 268 -54.10 -27.20 -5.94
CA ILE A 268 -55.08 -26.69 -4.97
C ILE A 268 -56.48 -27.01 -5.50
#